data_AF-A0A7J8Z504-F1
#
_entry.id   AF-A0A7J8Z504-F1
#
_cell.length_a   1.000
_cell.length_b   1.000
_cell.length_c   1.000
_cell.angle_alpha   90.00
_cell.angle_beta   90.00
_cell.angle_gamma   90.00
#
_symmetry.space_group_name_H-M   'P 1'
#
loop_
_entity.id
_entity.type
_entity.pdbx_description
1 polymer ?
#
loop_
_entity_poly.entity_id
_entity_poly.type
_entity_poly.pdbx_seq_one_letter_code
_entity_poly.pdbx_strand_id
1 'polypeptide(L)'
;MFTFLFDDIGVPQDYRHMDGSGVHTYTLINKAGKSHYVKFHWKPTCGVKSLLEDEAIRVGGANHSHATQDLYDSIAAGNYPEWKLFIQIMDPLHEDRFDFDPLDVTKTWPEDIFPLQPVGRMVLNKNIDNFFAENEQLAFCPSLIVPGIYYSDDKLLQTRIFSYSDTQRHRLGPNYLQLPANAPKCAHHNNHHEGFMNFMHRDEEVNYFPSRYDPVRHAEKHPIPSTVCSGKREK
;
A
#
# COMPACT_ATOMS: atom_id res chain seq x y z
N MET A 1 14.16 4.22 -13.22
CA MET A 1 13.32 3.00 -13.37
C MET A 1 13.92 2.02 -14.35
N PHE A 2 14.10 2.37 -15.63
CA PHE A 2 14.68 1.43 -16.62
C PHE A 2 16.03 0.87 -16.20
N THR A 3 16.91 1.69 -15.62
CA THR A 3 18.19 1.23 -15.07
C THR A 3 18.02 0.14 -14.01
N PHE A 4 17.08 0.28 -13.07
CA PHE A 4 16.78 -0.76 -12.07
C PHE A 4 16.16 -2.02 -12.68
N LEU A 5 15.36 -1.88 -13.74
CA LEU A 5 14.73 -3.03 -14.41
C LEU A 5 15.75 -3.89 -15.16
N PHE A 6 16.80 -3.28 -15.71
CA PHE A 6 17.88 -3.97 -16.43
C PHE A 6 19.11 -4.24 -15.54
N ASP A 7 19.01 -3.98 -14.24
CA ASP A 7 19.97 -4.39 -13.24
C ASP A 7 19.60 -5.78 -12.69
N ASP A 8 20.48 -6.40 -11.90
CA ASP A 8 20.27 -7.75 -11.36
C ASP A 8 18.94 -7.85 -10.58
N ILE A 9 18.55 -6.80 -9.87
CA ILE A 9 17.29 -6.75 -9.10
C ILE A 9 16.02 -6.80 -9.97
N GLY A 10 16.16 -6.67 -11.29
CA GLY A 10 15.06 -6.77 -12.26
C GLY A 10 14.45 -8.17 -12.36
N VAL A 11 15.20 -9.21 -11.98
CA VAL A 11 14.74 -10.61 -11.97
C VAL A 11 15.03 -11.22 -10.58
N PRO A 12 14.20 -10.91 -9.56
CA PRO A 12 14.38 -11.50 -8.23
C PRO A 12 14.22 -13.02 -8.29
N GLN A 13 14.97 -13.74 -7.45
CA GLN A 13 14.95 -15.21 -7.39
C GLN A 13 13.59 -15.77 -7.00
N ASP A 14 12.97 -15.14 -6.01
CA ASP A 14 11.65 -15.46 -5.49
C ASP A 14 11.12 -14.23 -4.72
N TYR A 15 9.89 -14.31 -4.21
CA TYR A 15 9.31 -13.18 -3.47
C TYR A 15 10.03 -12.88 -2.16
N ARG A 16 10.70 -13.85 -1.52
CA ARG A 16 11.29 -13.70 -0.18
C ARG A 16 12.61 -12.94 -0.22
N HIS A 17 13.33 -13.01 -1.34
CA HIS A 17 14.63 -12.39 -1.54
C HIS A 17 14.56 -11.06 -2.32
N MET A 18 13.45 -10.32 -2.23
CA MET A 18 13.34 -8.99 -2.83
C MET A 18 13.03 -7.91 -1.78
N ASP A 19 13.55 -6.71 -2.02
CA ASP A 19 13.16 -5.50 -1.30
C ASP A 19 11.71 -5.10 -1.65
N GLY A 20 11.05 -4.41 -0.73
CA GLY A 20 9.79 -3.73 -0.97
C GLY A 20 9.92 -2.23 -0.77
N SER A 21 9.17 -1.43 -1.52
CA SER A 21 9.14 0.03 -1.36
C SER A 21 7.72 0.56 -1.51
N GLY A 22 7.40 1.59 -0.73
CA GLY A 22 6.19 2.39 -0.96
C GLY A 22 6.26 3.23 -2.24
N VAL A 23 7.47 3.45 -2.78
CA VAL A 23 7.84 4.31 -3.93
C VAL A 23 7.51 5.79 -3.71
N HIS A 24 6.24 6.07 -3.48
CA HIS A 24 5.69 7.39 -3.25
C HIS A 24 6.13 7.97 -1.92
N THR A 25 6.18 9.28 -1.91
CA THR A 25 6.19 10.04 -0.67
C THR A 25 4.77 10.07 -0.10
N TYR A 26 4.60 9.75 1.17
CA TYR A 26 3.36 9.93 1.93
C TYR A 26 3.55 11.02 2.98
N THR A 27 2.50 11.34 3.74
CA THR A 27 2.56 12.27 4.86
C THR A 27 2.23 11.55 6.16
N LEU A 28 3.10 11.62 7.17
CA LEU A 28 2.79 11.26 8.55
C LEU A 28 2.28 12.49 9.30
N ILE A 29 1.26 12.32 10.14
CA ILE A 29 0.66 13.40 10.92
C ILE A 29 0.61 12.99 12.39
N ASN A 30 1.26 13.77 13.25
CA ASN A 30 1.26 13.49 14.67
C ASN A 30 -0.01 14.04 15.38
N LYS A 31 -0.16 13.73 16.67
CA LYS A 31 -1.30 14.19 17.48
C LYS A 31 -1.46 15.72 17.56
N ALA A 32 -0.37 16.46 17.39
CA ALA A 32 -0.39 17.92 17.38
C ALA A 32 -0.71 18.51 15.98
N GLY A 33 -0.94 17.66 14.97
CA GLY A 33 -1.20 18.08 13.60
C GLY A 33 0.05 18.46 12.81
N LYS A 34 1.26 18.19 13.31
CA LYS A 34 2.49 18.41 12.55
C LYS A 34 2.67 17.31 11.51
N SER A 35 2.83 17.71 10.26
CA SER A 35 3.02 16.83 9.10
C SER A 35 4.49 16.62 8.77
N HIS A 36 4.87 15.40 8.42
CA HIS A 36 6.19 15.04 7.88
C HIS A 36 6.01 14.23 6.61
N TYR A 37 6.82 14.46 5.59
CA TYR A 37 6.89 13.53 4.47
C TYR A 37 7.61 12.25 4.88
N VAL A 38 7.18 11.12 4.31
CA VAL A 38 7.71 9.79 4.61
C VAL A 38 7.87 8.94 3.36
N LYS A 39 8.95 8.15 3.28
CA LYS A 39 9.07 7.01 2.38
C LYS A 39 9.21 5.72 3.17
N PHE A 40 8.51 4.66 2.73
CA PHE A 40 8.51 3.34 3.37
C PHE A 40 9.42 2.37 2.61
N HIS A 41 10.24 1.63 3.37
CA HIS A 41 11.21 0.68 2.83
C HIS A 41 11.13 -0.65 3.58
N TRP A 42 11.03 -1.74 2.85
CA TRP A 42 10.98 -3.10 3.38
C TRP A 42 12.24 -3.85 2.94
N LYS A 43 13.04 -4.29 3.91
CA LYS A 43 14.28 -5.04 3.64
C LYS A 43 14.12 -6.50 4.07
N PRO A 44 14.31 -7.50 3.19
CA PRO A 44 14.18 -8.90 3.52
C PRO A 44 15.28 -9.31 4.49
N THR A 45 14.94 -10.12 5.49
CA THR A 45 15.94 -10.59 6.47
C THR A 45 16.85 -11.69 5.92
N CYS A 46 16.41 -12.40 4.87
CA CYS A 46 17.19 -13.42 4.18
C CYS A 46 18.09 -12.87 3.05
N GLY A 47 18.16 -11.54 2.91
CA GLY A 47 18.96 -10.86 1.90
C GLY A 47 18.30 -10.82 0.52
N VAL A 48 18.85 -9.99 -0.36
CA VAL A 48 18.38 -9.84 -1.74
C VAL A 48 19.11 -10.84 -2.64
N LYS A 49 18.37 -11.53 -3.51
CA LYS A 49 18.91 -12.48 -4.50
C LYS A 49 18.14 -12.37 -5.82
N SER A 50 18.88 -12.53 -6.90
CA SER A 50 18.37 -12.44 -8.26
C SER A 50 18.81 -13.65 -9.08
N LEU A 51 18.09 -13.92 -10.16
CA LEU A 51 18.49 -14.91 -11.16
C LEU A 51 19.34 -14.25 -12.23
N LEU A 52 20.39 -14.94 -12.66
CA LEU A 52 21.05 -14.65 -13.92
C LEU A 52 20.15 -15.01 -15.09
N GLU A 53 20.45 -14.47 -16.28
CA GLU A 53 19.62 -14.67 -17.47
C GLU A 53 19.41 -16.16 -17.84
N ASP A 54 20.48 -16.98 -17.77
CA ASP A 54 20.41 -18.40 -18.09
C ASP A 54 19.63 -19.19 -17.02
N GLU A 55 19.72 -18.77 -15.76
CA GLU A 55 18.94 -19.33 -14.65
C GLU A 55 17.47 -18.98 -14.81
N ALA A 56 17.14 -17.73 -15.16
CA ALA A 56 15.78 -17.27 -15.40
C ALA A 56 15.10 -18.06 -16.54
N ILE A 57 15.81 -18.31 -17.63
CA ILE A 57 15.32 -19.15 -18.74
C ILE A 57 15.05 -20.58 -18.25
N ARG A 58 15.98 -21.16 -17.49
CA ARG A 58 15.86 -22.54 -16.98
C ARG A 58 14.71 -22.68 -15.98
N VAL A 59 14.66 -21.79 -14.99
CA VAL A 59 13.63 -21.77 -13.94
C VAL A 59 12.26 -21.48 -14.54
N GLY A 60 12.15 -20.44 -15.37
CA GLY A 60 10.90 -20.07 -16.04
C GLY A 60 10.38 -21.17 -16.97
N GLY A 61 11.28 -21.87 -17.67
CA GLY A 61 10.93 -23.00 -18.53
C GLY A 61 10.50 -24.25 -17.77
N ALA A 62 11.06 -24.49 -16.57
CA ALA A 62 10.72 -25.64 -15.74
C ALA A 62 9.47 -25.41 -14.89
N ASN A 63 9.32 -24.21 -14.31
CA ASN A 63 8.19 -23.82 -13.47
C ASN A 63 7.92 -22.31 -13.55
N HIS A 64 6.90 -21.95 -14.32
CA HIS A 64 6.45 -20.56 -14.43
C HIS A 64 5.89 -19.97 -13.12
N SER A 65 5.57 -20.81 -12.13
CA SER A 65 5.05 -20.42 -10.81
C SER A 65 6.08 -20.58 -9.68
N HIS A 66 7.39 -20.65 -10.00
CA HIS A 66 8.46 -20.94 -9.04
C HIS A 66 8.43 -20.04 -7.79
N ALA A 67 8.24 -18.73 -7.93
CA ALA A 67 8.22 -17.80 -6.80
C ALA A 67 7.01 -18.03 -5.87
N THR A 68 5.85 -18.38 -6.43
CA THR A 68 4.65 -18.75 -5.65
C THR A 68 4.88 -20.09 -4.95
N GLN A 69 5.42 -21.09 -5.64
CA GLN A 69 5.74 -22.38 -5.04
C GLN A 69 6.73 -22.22 -3.88
N ASP A 70 7.83 -21.48 -4.09
CA ASP A 70 8.83 -21.21 -3.07
C ASP A 70 8.23 -20.58 -1.80
N LEU A 71 7.35 -19.59 -1.95
CA LEU A 71 6.69 -18.95 -0.82
C LEU A 71 5.81 -19.94 -0.05
N TYR A 72 5.00 -20.72 -0.77
CA TYR A 72 4.11 -21.72 -0.16
C TYR A 72 4.89 -22.80 0.58
N ASP A 73 5.89 -23.38 -0.07
CA ASP A 73 6.72 -24.46 0.47
C ASP A 73 7.50 -23.96 1.69
N SER A 74 8.01 -22.73 1.64
CA SER A 74 8.73 -22.10 2.76
C SER A 74 7.83 -21.92 3.98
N ILE A 75 6.62 -21.38 3.80
CA ILE A 75 5.67 -21.21 4.90
C ILE A 75 5.23 -22.58 5.46
N ALA A 76 4.95 -23.55 4.59
CA ALA A 76 4.57 -24.91 5.00
C ALA A 76 5.68 -25.62 5.80
N ALA A 77 6.94 -25.37 5.46
CA ALA A 77 8.10 -25.88 6.18
C ALA A 77 8.41 -25.13 7.50
N GLY A 78 7.66 -24.09 7.85
CA GLY A 78 7.92 -23.24 9.02
C GLY A 78 9.03 -22.20 8.83
N ASN A 79 9.54 -22.06 7.60
CA ASN A 79 10.56 -21.08 7.22
C ASN A 79 9.89 -19.76 6.82
N TYR A 80 9.32 -19.05 7.79
CA TYR A 80 8.56 -17.83 7.56
C TYR A 80 9.45 -16.68 7.06
N PRO A 81 9.20 -16.13 5.86
CA PRO A 81 9.94 -14.97 5.41
C PRO A 81 9.57 -13.72 6.20
N GLU A 82 10.57 -12.87 6.44
CA GLU A 82 10.42 -11.64 7.19
C GLU A 82 11.03 -10.44 6.48
N TRP A 83 10.40 -9.28 6.65
CA TRP A 83 10.92 -7.99 6.20
C TRP A 83 10.96 -7.01 7.37
N LYS A 84 12.05 -6.25 7.48
CA LYS A 84 12.17 -5.12 8.39
C LYS A 84 11.63 -3.86 7.70
N LEU A 85 10.74 -3.14 8.38
CA LEU A 85 10.24 -1.84 7.94
C LEU A 85 11.17 -0.73 8.42
N PHE A 86 11.57 0.09 7.47
CA PHE A 86 12.26 1.34 7.70
C PHE A 86 11.49 2.51 7.08
N ILE A 87 11.69 3.70 7.63
CA ILE A 87 11.18 4.94 7.09
C ILE A 87 12.28 5.98 6.91
N GLN A 88 12.14 6.80 5.89
CA GLN A 88 12.83 8.09 5.78
C GLN A 88 11.83 9.19 6.08
N ILE A 89 12.26 10.26 6.74
CA ILE A 89 11.40 11.37 7.16
C ILE A 89 11.98 12.68 6.64
N MET A 90 11.13 13.55 6.08
CA MET A 90 11.49 14.89 5.61
C MET A 90 10.48 15.92 6.13
N ASP A 91 10.93 17.11 6.51
CA ASP A 91 10.04 18.23 6.82
C ASP A 91 9.52 18.81 5.49
N PRO A 92 8.20 18.94 5.27
CA PRO A 92 7.64 19.52 4.04
C PRO A 92 8.18 20.93 3.74
N LEU A 93 8.59 21.70 4.76
CA LEU A 93 9.22 23.01 4.56
C LEU A 93 10.60 22.95 3.89
N HIS A 94 11.14 21.74 3.71
CA HIS A 94 12.42 21.49 3.04
C HIS A 94 12.24 21.01 1.60
N GLU A 95 11.01 20.86 1.10
CA GLU A 95 10.74 20.28 -0.23
C GLU A 95 11.60 20.94 -1.33
N ASP A 96 11.63 22.28 -1.37
CA ASP A 96 12.36 23.07 -2.37
C ASP A 96 13.87 23.25 -2.06
N ARG A 97 14.41 22.56 -1.05
CA ARG A 97 15.81 22.75 -0.62
C ARG A 97 16.80 21.78 -1.27
N PHE A 98 16.32 20.84 -2.07
CA PHE A 98 17.12 19.77 -2.66
C PHE A 98 17.25 19.93 -4.18
N ASP A 99 18.23 19.26 -4.76
CA ASP A 99 18.47 19.18 -6.21
C ASP A 99 17.55 18.18 -6.93
N PHE A 100 16.65 17.55 -6.18
CA PHE A 100 15.59 16.67 -6.68
C PHE A 100 14.25 17.06 -6.05
N ASP A 101 13.16 16.76 -6.77
CA ASP A 101 11.79 16.89 -6.24
C ASP A 101 11.49 15.69 -5.32
N PRO A 102 11.23 15.90 -4.02
CA PRO A 102 10.91 14.82 -3.09
C PRO A 102 9.61 14.07 -3.41
N LEU A 103 8.70 14.67 -4.19
CA LEU A 103 7.41 14.12 -4.62
C LEU A 103 7.47 13.48 -6.01
N ASP A 104 8.61 13.56 -6.71
CA ASP A 104 8.86 12.87 -7.97
C ASP A 104 9.22 11.40 -7.71
N VAL A 105 8.33 10.48 -8.12
CA VAL A 105 8.51 9.02 -8.02
C VAL A 105 9.72 8.48 -8.79
N THR A 106 10.30 9.25 -9.72
CA THR A 106 11.51 8.85 -10.42
C THR A 106 12.78 9.10 -9.60
N LYS A 107 12.66 9.74 -8.43
CA LYS A 107 13.77 10.10 -7.53
C LYS A 107 13.74 9.27 -6.23
N THR A 108 14.91 8.87 -5.79
CA THR A 108 15.15 8.32 -4.45
C THR A 108 15.62 9.42 -3.52
N TRP A 109 15.37 9.26 -2.23
CA TRP A 109 15.93 10.14 -1.22
C TRP A 109 17.27 9.57 -0.77
N PRO A 110 18.40 10.28 -0.93
CA PRO A 110 19.72 9.77 -0.55
C PRO A 110 19.76 9.40 0.93
N GLU A 111 20.25 8.20 1.25
CA GLU A 111 20.26 7.66 2.62
C GLU A 111 21.28 8.38 3.54
N ASP A 112 22.29 9.03 2.97
CA ASP A 112 23.25 9.88 3.69
C ASP A 112 22.63 11.19 4.17
N ILE A 113 21.61 11.70 3.46
CA ILE A 113 20.84 12.88 3.86
C ILE A 113 19.64 12.49 4.72
N PHE A 114 18.94 11.42 4.32
CA PHE A 114 17.74 10.90 4.97
C PHE A 114 17.98 9.46 5.41
N PRO A 115 18.62 9.23 6.57
CA PRO A 115 18.93 7.88 7.02
C PRO A 115 17.68 7.07 7.30
N LEU A 116 17.77 5.77 7.02
CA LEU A 116 16.70 4.80 7.30
C LEU A 116 16.50 4.66 8.83
N GLN A 117 15.27 4.85 9.27
CA GLN A 117 14.86 4.69 10.67
C GLN A 117 14.03 3.42 10.83
N PRO A 118 14.42 2.48 11.72
CA PRO A 118 13.67 1.24 11.91
C PRO A 118 12.33 1.50 12.59
N VAL A 119 11.28 0.81 12.13
CA VAL A 119 9.91 0.91 12.68
C VAL A 119 9.41 -0.42 13.23
N GLY A 120 9.58 -1.51 12.47
CA GLY A 120 9.00 -2.80 12.83
C GLY A 120 9.36 -3.91 11.85
N ARG A 121 8.56 -4.97 11.83
CA ARG A 121 8.74 -6.10 10.91
C ARG A 121 7.42 -6.70 10.46
N MET A 122 7.41 -7.30 9.27
CA MET A 122 6.33 -8.13 8.73
C MET A 122 6.83 -9.56 8.60
N VAL A 123 5.99 -10.53 8.97
CA VAL A 123 6.27 -11.96 8.87
C VAL A 123 5.10 -12.61 8.15
N LEU A 124 5.37 -13.36 7.08
CA LEU A 124 4.34 -14.17 6.42
C LEU A 124 4.41 -15.58 6.98
N ASN A 125 3.41 -15.96 7.77
CA ASN A 125 3.44 -17.20 8.58
C ASN A 125 2.27 -18.16 8.33
N LYS A 126 1.38 -17.84 7.38
CA LYS A 126 0.24 -18.69 7.04
C LYS A 126 0.00 -18.64 5.52
N ASN A 127 -0.16 -19.83 4.93
CA ASN A 127 -0.65 -19.98 3.57
C ASN A 127 -2.18 -19.83 3.56
N ILE A 128 -2.70 -19.29 2.47
CA ILE A 128 -4.14 -19.17 2.26
C ILE A 128 -4.78 -20.56 2.08
N ASP A 129 -6.03 -20.68 2.50
CA ASP A 129 -6.80 -21.92 2.40
C ASP A 129 -7.45 -22.05 1.01
N ASN A 130 -7.83 -20.92 0.40
CA ASN A 130 -8.38 -20.87 -0.95
C ASN A 130 -7.78 -19.72 -1.79
N PHE A 131 -7.08 -20.09 -2.87
CA PHE A 131 -6.39 -19.13 -3.74
C PHE A 131 -7.31 -18.07 -4.35
N PHE A 132 -8.49 -18.48 -4.84
CA PHE A 132 -9.38 -17.54 -5.51
C PHE A 132 -10.03 -16.56 -4.51
N ALA A 133 -10.48 -17.06 -3.37
CA ALA A 133 -11.13 -16.27 -2.33
C ALA A 133 -10.18 -15.32 -1.61
N GLU A 134 -8.94 -15.74 -1.37
CA GLU A 134 -8.00 -15.04 -0.49
C GLU A 134 -6.81 -14.43 -1.22
N ASN A 135 -6.59 -14.72 -2.51
CA ASN A 135 -5.54 -14.07 -3.31
C ASN A 135 -6.11 -13.38 -4.55
N GLU A 136 -6.81 -14.11 -5.43
CA GLU A 136 -7.31 -13.54 -6.70
C GLU A 136 -8.31 -12.38 -6.47
N GLN A 137 -9.12 -12.49 -5.40
CA GLN A 137 -10.08 -11.47 -5.01
C GLN A 137 -9.54 -10.38 -4.07
N LEU A 138 -8.24 -10.39 -3.73
CA LEU A 138 -7.64 -9.31 -2.93
C LEU A 138 -7.72 -7.98 -3.66
N ALA A 139 -7.95 -6.92 -2.89
CA ALA A 139 -8.09 -5.56 -3.39
C ALA A 139 -7.30 -4.57 -2.52
N PHE A 140 -6.09 -4.22 -2.95
CA PHE A 140 -5.28 -3.17 -2.32
C PHE A 140 -5.58 -1.82 -2.96
N CYS A 141 -5.71 -0.75 -2.18
CA CYS A 141 -5.97 0.58 -2.73
C CYS A 141 -5.21 1.64 -1.93
N PRO A 142 -4.35 2.48 -2.56
CA PRO A 142 -3.63 3.54 -1.84
C PRO A 142 -4.51 4.58 -1.16
N SER A 143 -5.80 4.70 -1.53
CA SER A 143 -6.72 5.59 -0.83
C SER A 143 -7.17 5.06 0.54
N LEU A 144 -6.98 3.76 0.82
CA LEU A 144 -7.30 3.17 2.12
C LEU A 144 -6.18 3.45 3.12
N ILE A 145 -6.23 4.65 3.71
CA ILE A 145 -5.31 5.12 4.76
C ILE A 145 -5.97 5.05 6.15
N VAL A 146 -5.15 5.17 7.18
CA VAL A 146 -5.58 5.24 8.59
C VAL A 146 -5.13 6.57 9.21
N PRO A 147 -5.80 7.07 10.26
CA PRO A 147 -5.39 8.28 10.96
C PRO A 147 -3.90 8.28 11.32
N GLY A 148 -3.22 9.37 10.96
CA GLY A 148 -1.77 9.52 11.12
C GLY A 148 -0.95 9.24 9.87
N ILE A 149 -1.53 8.62 8.83
CA ILE A 149 -0.95 8.51 7.49
C ILE A 149 -1.88 9.22 6.50
N TYR A 150 -1.33 10.04 5.63
CA TYR A 150 -2.06 10.80 4.63
C TYR A 150 -1.28 10.85 3.31
N TYR A 151 -1.90 11.38 2.27
CA TYR A 151 -1.30 11.50 0.95
C TYR A 151 -0.30 12.66 0.88
N SER A 152 0.60 12.63 -0.10
CA SER A 152 1.39 13.78 -0.54
C SER A 152 0.88 14.29 -1.89
N ASP A 153 1.48 15.35 -2.41
CA ASP A 153 1.12 15.91 -3.72
C ASP A 153 1.84 15.22 -4.90
N ASP A 154 2.44 14.04 -4.67
CA ASP A 154 2.94 13.15 -5.72
C ASP A 154 1.84 12.84 -6.74
N LYS A 155 2.03 13.32 -7.97
CA LYS A 155 1.01 13.26 -9.04
C LYS A 155 0.63 11.82 -9.41
N LEU A 156 1.57 10.88 -9.32
CA LEU A 156 1.29 9.49 -9.62
C LEU A 156 0.48 8.86 -8.47
N LEU A 157 0.85 9.15 -7.21
CA LEU A 157 0.05 8.74 -6.05
C LEU A 157 -1.38 9.27 -6.14
N GLN A 158 -1.56 10.55 -6.44
CA GLN A 158 -2.87 11.20 -6.59
C GLN A 158 -3.78 10.47 -7.59
N THR A 159 -3.19 9.99 -8.70
CA THR A 159 -3.94 9.19 -9.69
C THR A 159 -4.32 7.81 -9.14
N ARG A 160 -3.42 7.15 -8.39
CA ARG A 160 -3.64 5.81 -7.82
C ARG A 160 -4.71 5.79 -6.72
N ILE A 161 -4.86 6.89 -5.96
CA ILE A 161 -5.90 7.03 -4.92
C ILE A 161 -7.29 6.83 -5.54
N PHE A 162 -7.51 7.29 -6.77
CA PHE A 162 -8.74 7.05 -7.51
C PHE A 162 -8.76 5.68 -8.20
N SER A 163 -7.74 5.38 -9.03
CA SER A 163 -7.80 4.33 -10.04
C SER A 163 -7.99 2.92 -9.49
N TYR A 164 -7.43 2.62 -8.32
CA TYR A 164 -7.53 1.28 -7.72
C TYR A 164 -8.96 0.95 -7.31
N SER A 165 -9.62 1.90 -6.64
CA SER A 165 -11.02 1.70 -6.24
C SER A 165 -11.94 1.60 -7.46
N ASP A 166 -11.67 2.35 -8.52
CA ASP A 166 -12.42 2.32 -9.77
C ASP A 166 -12.32 0.94 -10.45
N THR A 167 -11.09 0.45 -10.67
CA THR A 167 -10.89 -0.86 -11.28
C THR A 167 -11.41 -2.01 -10.41
N GLN A 168 -11.40 -1.87 -9.08
CA GLN A 168 -11.93 -2.89 -8.17
C GLN A 168 -13.44 -3.02 -8.26
N ARG A 169 -14.17 -1.89 -8.39
CA ARG A 169 -15.62 -1.92 -8.63
C ARG A 169 -15.97 -2.64 -9.94
N HIS A 170 -15.14 -2.48 -10.97
CA HIS A 170 -15.30 -3.21 -12.22
C HIS A 170 -14.95 -4.71 -12.09
N ARG A 171 -13.77 -5.02 -11.52
CA ARG A 171 -13.23 -6.39 -11.46
C ARG A 171 -13.97 -7.30 -10.48
N LEU A 172 -14.37 -6.78 -9.32
CA LEU A 172 -14.92 -7.57 -8.20
C LEU A 172 -16.37 -7.17 -7.86
N GLY A 173 -16.87 -6.08 -8.43
CA GLY A 173 -18.19 -5.54 -8.14
C GLY A 173 -18.18 -4.41 -7.09
N PRO A 174 -19.30 -3.69 -6.96
CA PRO A 174 -19.40 -2.49 -6.11
C PRO A 174 -19.20 -2.79 -4.62
N ASN A 175 -19.50 -4.02 -4.18
CA ASN A 175 -19.42 -4.46 -2.79
C ASN A 175 -18.16 -5.29 -2.49
N TYR A 176 -17.07 -5.15 -3.26
CA TYR A 176 -15.83 -5.94 -3.08
C TYR A 176 -15.19 -5.84 -1.68
N LEU A 177 -15.45 -4.75 -0.95
CA LEU A 177 -15.00 -4.57 0.44
C LEU A 177 -15.75 -5.46 1.44
N GLN A 178 -16.86 -6.10 1.04
CA GLN A 178 -17.55 -7.08 1.87
C GLN A 178 -16.85 -8.44 1.84
N LEU A 179 -16.06 -8.74 0.79
CA LEU A 179 -15.34 -10.01 0.67
C LEU A 179 -14.43 -10.25 1.89
N PRO A 180 -14.39 -11.45 2.50
CA PRO A 180 -13.70 -11.67 3.78
C PRO A 180 -12.23 -11.26 3.83
N ALA A 181 -11.52 -11.36 2.70
CA ALA A 181 -10.12 -10.95 2.55
C ALA A 181 -9.94 -9.42 2.51
N ASN A 182 -10.96 -8.68 2.06
CA ASN A 182 -10.94 -7.22 1.91
C ASN A 182 -11.66 -6.49 3.06
N ALA A 183 -12.51 -7.20 3.81
CA ALA A 183 -13.31 -6.63 4.87
C ALA A 183 -12.44 -6.12 6.04
N PRO A 184 -12.69 -4.89 6.54
CA PRO A 184 -11.95 -4.36 7.67
C PRO A 184 -12.18 -5.24 8.91
N LYS A 185 -11.13 -5.43 9.71
CA LYS A 185 -11.21 -6.19 10.98
C LYS A 185 -11.67 -5.34 12.17
N CYS A 186 -11.84 -4.03 11.98
CA CYS A 186 -12.38 -3.12 12.97
C CYS A 186 -13.89 -2.88 12.77
N ALA A 187 -14.56 -2.41 13.82
CA ALA A 187 -15.91 -1.90 13.70
C ALA A 187 -15.95 -0.77 12.66
N HIS A 188 -16.89 -0.87 11.73
CA HIS A 188 -17.07 0.12 10.68
C HIS A 188 -18.56 0.41 10.53
N HIS A 189 -18.88 1.66 10.23
CA HIS A 189 -20.23 2.10 9.96
C HIS A 189 -20.18 3.09 8.80
N ASN A 190 -20.94 2.82 7.74
CA ASN A 190 -21.05 3.69 6.58
C ASN A 190 -22.47 3.66 6.02
N ASN A 191 -22.80 4.70 5.25
CA ASN A 191 -24.10 4.82 4.59
C ASN A 191 -24.03 4.30 3.13
N HIS A 192 -23.23 3.25 2.86
CA HIS A 192 -23.30 2.56 1.57
C HIS A 192 -24.43 1.53 1.60
N HIS A 193 -25.44 1.73 0.75
CA HIS A 193 -26.60 0.86 0.65
C HIS A 193 -26.61 0.13 -0.71
N GLU A 194 -27.28 -1.02 -0.74
CA GLU A 194 -27.59 -1.78 -1.96
C GLU A 194 -26.34 -2.20 -2.79
N GLY A 195 -26.46 -2.26 -4.12
CA GLY A 195 -25.43 -2.70 -5.04
C GLY A 195 -25.40 -4.22 -5.26
N PHE A 196 -24.82 -4.65 -6.38
CA PHE A 196 -24.70 -6.06 -6.73
C PHE A 196 -23.95 -6.85 -5.64
N MET A 197 -24.44 -8.05 -5.31
CA MET A 197 -23.89 -8.94 -4.29
C MET A 197 -23.75 -8.30 -2.90
N ASN A 198 -24.65 -7.40 -2.53
CA ASN A 198 -24.74 -6.94 -1.15
C ASN A 198 -25.37 -8.03 -0.28
N PHE A 199 -24.63 -8.56 0.69
CA PHE A 199 -25.11 -9.56 1.64
C PHE A 199 -25.20 -9.04 3.08
N MET A 200 -25.02 -7.73 3.27
CA MET A 200 -25.17 -7.10 4.58
C MET A 200 -26.65 -7.05 4.98
N HIS A 201 -26.96 -7.57 6.15
CA HIS A 201 -28.26 -7.37 6.78
C HIS A 201 -28.27 -6.01 7.49
N ARG A 202 -29.32 -5.20 7.26
CA ARG A 202 -29.54 -3.90 7.91
C ARG A 202 -30.99 -3.82 8.38
N ASP A 203 -31.17 -3.48 9.65
CA ASP A 203 -32.48 -3.26 10.28
C ASP A 203 -32.83 -1.75 10.39
N GLU A 204 -32.15 -0.92 9.59
CA GLU A 204 -32.20 0.55 9.63
C GLU A 204 -33.23 1.09 8.63
N GLU A 205 -34.17 1.94 9.08
CA GLU A 205 -35.11 2.66 8.19
C GLU A 205 -34.49 3.93 7.55
N VAL A 206 -33.38 4.42 8.10
CA VAL A 206 -32.74 5.69 7.70
C VAL A 206 -31.48 5.40 6.88
N ASN A 207 -31.41 5.97 5.67
CA ASN A 207 -30.26 5.82 4.75
C ASN A 207 -29.54 7.15 4.45
N TYR A 208 -29.77 8.18 5.25
CA TYR A 208 -29.22 9.52 5.06
C TYR A 208 -28.66 10.09 6.37
N PHE A 209 -27.71 11.03 6.26
CA PHE A 209 -27.09 11.69 7.40
C PHE A 209 -26.93 13.20 7.13
N PRO A 210 -27.24 14.10 8.08
CA PRO A 210 -27.73 13.82 9.43
C PRO A 210 -29.24 13.50 9.46
N SER A 211 -29.67 12.69 10.45
CA SER A 211 -31.08 12.36 10.69
C SER A 211 -31.43 12.54 12.16
N ARG A 212 -32.72 12.80 12.45
CA ARG A 212 -33.24 12.85 13.83
C ARG A 212 -33.69 11.49 14.34
N TYR A 213 -33.87 10.52 13.45
CA TYR A 213 -34.38 9.19 13.75
C TYR A 213 -33.27 8.14 13.90
N ASP A 214 -32.05 8.50 13.56
CA ASP A 214 -30.88 7.63 13.60
C ASP A 214 -29.82 8.22 14.55
N PRO A 215 -29.37 7.49 15.60
CA PRO A 215 -28.41 7.97 16.59
C PRO A 215 -26.94 8.01 16.09
N VAL A 216 -26.68 7.71 14.82
CA VAL A 216 -25.35 7.81 14.20
C VAL A 216 -24.73 9.21 14.35
N ARG A 217 -23.41 9.25 14.36
CA ARG A 217 -22.62 10.46 14.62
C ARG A 217 -21.51 10.59 13.59
N HIS A 218 -21.01 11.81 13.40
CA HIS A 218 -19.76 12.00 12.66
C HIS A 218 -18.63 11.17 13.31
N ALA A 219 -17.77 10.60 12.46
CA ALA A 219 -16.54 9.97 12.92
C ALA A 219 -15.65 10.98 13.68
N GLU A 220 -14.78 10.46 14.54
CA GLU A 220 -13.77 11.26 15.22
C GLU A 220 -12.93 12.03 14.19
N LYS A 221 -12.70 13.31 14.44
CA LYS A 221 -11.85 14.13 13.58
C LYS A 221 -10.40 13.92 13.97
N HIS A 222 -9.60 13.51 13.00
CA HIS A 222 -8.16 13.45 13.14
C HIS A 222 -7.50 14.61 12.39
N PRO A 223 -6.32 15.08 12.83
CA PRO A 223 -5.58 16.09 12.09
C PRO A 223 -5.30 15.61 10.66
N ILE A 224 -5.57 16.48 9.69
CA ILE A 224 -5.24 16.31 8.27
C ILE A 224 -4.35 17.48 7.84
N PRO A 225 -3.58 17.36 6.74
CA PRO A 225 -2.74 18.45 6.28
C PRO A 225 -3.62 19.65 5.92
N SER A 226 -3.24 20.84 6.39
CA SER A 226 -3.98 22.09 6.16
C SER A 226 -3.38 22.95 5.04
N THR A 227 -2.27 22.51 4.44
CA THR A 227 -1.56 23.24 3.40
C THR A 227 -2.47 23.45 2.19
N VAL A 228 -2.65 24.71 1.80
CA VAL A 228 -3.41 25.08 0.61
C VAL A 228 -2.44 25.15 -0.56
N CYS A 229 -2.70 24.36 -1.61
CA CYS A 229 -1.95 24.46 -2.86
C CYS A 229 -2.06 25.89 -3.39
N SER A 230 -0.91 26.52 -3.61
CA SER A 230 -0.81 27.90 -4.10
C SER A 230 -0.11 27.91 -5.46
N GLY A 231 -0.50 28.82 -6.34
CA GLY A 231 0.06 28.92 -7.68
C GLY A 231 -1.01 29.10 -8.75
N LYS A 232 -0.59 29.54 -9.94
CA LYS A 232 -1.41 29.54 -11.15
C LYS A 232 -0.82 28.52 -12.10
N ARG A 233 -1.68 27.73 -12.74
CA ARG A 233 -1.27 26.90 -13.87
C ARG A 233 -0.84 27.84 -15.00
N GLU A 234 0.46 27.95 -15.21
CA GLU A 234 0.99 28.56 -16.43
C GLU A 234 0.76 27.58 -17.58
N LYS A 235 0.15 28.07 -18.66
CA LYS A 235 -0.17 27.27 -19.85
C LYS A 235 1.03 27.18 -20.77
#